data_AF-A0A9E2L1K6-F1
#
_entry.id   AF-A0A9E2L1K6-F1
#
_cell.length_a   1.000
_cell.length_b   1.000
_cell.length_c   1.000
_cell.angle_alpha   90.00
_cell.angle_beta   90.00
_cell.angle_gamma   90.00
#
_symmetry.space_group_name_H-M   'P 1'
#
loop_
_entity.id
_entity.type
_entity.pdbx_description
1 polymer ?
#
loop_
_entity_poly.entity_id
_entity_poly.type
_entity_poly.pdbx_seq_one_letter_code
_entity_poly.pdbx_strand_id
1 'polypeptide(L)'
;MTQDTLKDFEHIPLEKFEFVNQGERISDQKFEDKPIGYFKDAWIRFRKNKGSIVASIIIIIIVLYALLAPVFTTNFNQTFLDVFYAKKPPRNLLLKKIGIADGGTSRQFSEKSLISAIAIGVGAEDTEGTGTVTIKEGLDSTYQPMIRFKEEKTVSEIRGVKPKTIYNGRIDNYLEVGFLYRSIKQAEFDSIRAWEKETGIKVLYPLVENNEWNIDANDANNWYKTVKGTPVTVKDGKAKELTYSEDLVLEENYKRDSQGNPVYFEYTGGGNLETAQYKVRVLYY
;
A
#
# COMPACT_ATOMS: atom_id res chain seq x y z
N MET A 1 -5.25 -61.30 34.90
CA MET A 1 -5.65 -62.72 34.92
C MET A 1 -4.86 -63.40 36.01
N THR A 2 -5.54 -63.94 37.02
CA THR A 2 -4.95 -64.72 38.12
C THR A 2 -4.50 -66.08 37.60
N GLN A 3 -3.46 -66.69 38.19
CA GLN A 3 -2.94 -68.01 37.82
C GLN A 3 -4.01 -69.13 37.80
N ASP A 4 -5.15 -68.93 38.47
CA ASP A 4 -6.29 -69.86 38.44
C ASP A 4 -7.04 -69.89 37.10
N THR A 5 -6.94 -68.86 36.26
CA THR A 5 -7.56 -68.85 34.92
C THR A 5 -6.80 -69.66 33.87
N LEU A 6 -5.59 -70.13 34.18
CA LEU A 6 -4.76 -70.93 33.27
C LEU A 6 -4.91 -72.44 33.46
N LYS A 7 -5.47 -72.91 34.59
CA LYS A 7 -5.70 -74.34 34.86
C LYS A 7 -6.86 -74.95 34.06
N ASP A 8 -7.74 -74.12 33.53
CA ASP A 8 -8.95 -74.55 32.81
C ASP A 8 -8.69 -75.02 31.36
N PHE A 9 -7.43 -74.98 30.91
CA PHE A 9 -7.01 -75.42 29.57
C PHE A 9 -6.24 -76.75 29.58
N GLU A 10 -6.02 -77.38 30.74
CA GLU A 10 -5.32 -78.67 30.78
C GLU A 10 -6.17 -79.82 30.19
N HIS A 11 -7.50 -79.68 30.15
CA HIS A 11 -8.42 -80.73 29.71
C HIS A 11 -9.47 -80.17 28.73
N ILE A 12 -9.03 -79.80 27.51
CA ILE A 12 -9.96 -79.47 26.42
C ILE A 12 -10.53 -80.79 25.86
N PRO A 13 -11.86 -81.02 25.89
CA PRO A 13 -12.46 -82.24 25.34
C PRO A 13 -12.15 -82.40 23.85
N LEU A 14 -11.86 -83.63 23.40
CA LEU A 14 -11.52 -83.93 22.01
C LEU A 14 -12.61 -83.46 21.02
N GLU A 15 -13.87 -83.47 21.48
CA GLU A 15 -15.07 -83.01 20.77
C GLU A 15 -15.03 -81.53 20.36
N LYS A 16 -14.17 -80.71 20.99
CA LYS A 16 -13.98 -79.30 20.61
C LYS A 16 -12.96 -79.09 19.48
N PHE A 17 -12.33 -80.16 19.02
CA PHE A 17 -11.39 -80.15 17.88
C PHE A 17 -12.01 -80.82 16.65
N GLU A 18 -13.24 -80.41 16.32
CA GLU A 18 -13.85 -80.79 15.04
C GLU A 18 -13.27 -79.93 13.91
N PHE A 19 -12.93 -80.57 12.79
CA PHE A 19 -12.53 -79.86 11.59
C PHE A 19 -13.71 -79.08 11.04
N VAL A 20 -13.66 -77.74 11.10
CA VAL A 20 -14.73 -76.85 10.65
C VAL A 20 -15.06 -77.02 9.15
N ASN A 21 -14.18 -77.63 8.34
CA ASN A 21 -14.39 -77.80 6.91
C ASN A 21 -13.92 -79.18 6.40
N GLN A 22 -14.77 -80.20 6.51
CA GLN A 22 -14.59 -81.46 5.77
C GLN A 22 -15.46 -81.43 4.50
N GLY A 23 -14.96 -80.80 3.43
CA GLY A 23 -15.55 -80.98 2.10
C GLY A 23 -15.36 -79.83 1.13
N GLU A 24 -15.28 -78.59 1.61
CA GLU A 24 -15.15 -77.44 0.71
C GLU A 24 -13.74 -76.87 0.74
N ARG A 25 -13.08 -76.98 -0.42
CA ARG A 25 -11.81 -76.30 -0.69
C ARG A 25 -12.10 -74.80 -0.69
N ILE A 26 -11.71 -74.11 0.37
CA ILE A 26 -11.81 -72.65 0.47
C ILE A 26 -10.87 -72.07 -0.61
N SER A 27 -11.44 -71.77 -1.76
CA SER A 27 -10.77 -71.04 -2.84
C SER A 27 -10.94 -69.57 -2.55
N ASP A 28 -9.87 -68.78 -2.67
CA ASP A 28 -9.98 -67.33 -2.65
C ASP A 28 -11.10 -66.90 -3.62
N GLN A 29 -12.04 -66.11 -3.10
CA GLN A 29 -13.15 -65.60 -3.88
C GLN A 29 -12.56 -64.77 -5.03
N LYS A 30 -12.86 -65.15 -6.27
CA LYS A 30 -12.42 -64.39 -7.44
C LYS A 30 -12.91 -62.95 -7.28
N PHE A 31 -12.01 -61.97 -7.35
CA PHE A 31 -12.37 -60.55 -7.33
C PHE A 31 -13.50 -60.31 -8.36
N GLU A 32 -14.70 -59.97 -7.88
CA GLU A 32 -15.87 -59.73 -8.74
C GLU A 32 -15.80 -58.38 -9.46
N ASP A 33 -14.91 -57.49 -9.00
CA ASP A 33 -14.72 -56.20 -9.62
C ASP A 33 -13.97 -56.32 -10.94
N LYS A 34 -14.47 -55.59 -11.95
CA LYS A 34 -13.82 -55.52 -13.27
C LYS A 34 -12.35 -55.10 -13.08
N PRO A 35 -11.38 -55.85 -13.63
CA PRO A 35 -9.98 -55.46 -13.54
C PRO A 35 -9.80 -54.07 -14.18
N ILE A 36 -9.39 -53.11 -13.36
CA ILE A 36 -9.08 -51.75 -13.81
C ILE A 36 -7.56 -51.58 -13.89
N GLY A 37 -7.10 -50.92 -14.95
CA GLY A 37 -5.68 -50.59 -15.08
C GLY A 37 -5.22 -49.64 -13.97
N TYR A 38 -3.94 -49.70 -13.60
CA TYR A 38 -3.34 -48.91 -12.53
C TYR A 38 -3.67 -47.41 -12.62
N PHE A 39 -3.56 -46.81 -13.80
CA PHE A 39 -3.91 -45.40 -14.02
C PHE A 39 -5.38 -45.08 -13.74
N LYS A 40 -6.29 -45.97 -14.15
CA LYS A 40 -7.73 -45.80 -13.94
C LYS A 40 -8.06 -45.87 -12.46
N ASP A 41 -7.44 -46.80 -11.74
CA ASP A 41 -7.56 -46.93 -10.29
C ASP A 41 -6.99 -45.71 -9.55
N ALA A 42 -5.77 -45.29 -9.89
CA ALA A 42 -5.15 -44.08 -9.35
C ALA A 42 -6.03 -42.83 -9.57
N TRP A 43 -6.64 -42.67 -10.75
CA TRP A 43 -7.55 -41.58 -11.07
C TRP A 43 -8.87 -41.61 -10.28
N ILE A 44 -9.41 -42.80 -10.01
CA ILE A 44 -10.60 -42.97 -9.16
C ILE A 44 -10.27 -42.58 -7.71
N ARG A 45 -9.14 -43.05 -7.18
CA ARG A 45 -8.68 -42.69 -5.82
C ARG A 45 -8.38 -41.20 -5.69
N PHE A 46 -7.71 -40.62 -6.69
CA PHE A 46 -7.40 -39.19 -6.75
C PHE A 46 -8.66 -38.32 -6.71
N ARG A 47 -9.68 -38.64 -7.53
CA ARG A 47 -10.95 -37.89 -7.54
C ARG A 47 -11.80 -38.06 -6.28
N LYS A 48 -11.63 -39.15 -5.53
CA LYS A 48 -12.32 -39.34 -4.24
C LYS A 48 -11.69 -38.50 -3.12
N ASN A 49 -10.39 -38.20 -3.22
CA ASN A 49 -9.69 -37.39 -2.22
C ASN A 49 -9.81 -35.90 -2.53
N LYS A 50 -10.69 -35.21 -1.77
CA LYS A 50 -10.88 -33.76 -1.89
C LYS A 50 -9.58 -32.98 -1.68
N GLY A 51 -8.73 -33.38 -0.74
CA GLY A 51 -7.45 -32.71 -0.48
C GLY A 51 -6.48 -32.79 -1.66
N SER A 52 -6.39 -33.97 -2.30
CA SER A 52 -5.57 -34.15 -3.51
C SER A 52 -6.08 -33.33 -4.68
N ILE A 53 -7.41 -33.22 -4.86
CA ILE A 53 -8.01 -32.38 -5.90
C ILE A 53 -7.65 -30.91 -5.68
N VAL A 54 -7.82 -30.38 -4.46
CA VAL A 54 -7.50 -28.98 -4.16
C VAL A 54 -6.01 -28.70 -4.41
N ALA A 55 -5.11 -29.58 -3.95
CA ALA A 55 -3.68 -29.43 -4.17
C ALA A 55 -3.32 -29.40 -5.67
N SER A 56 -3.92 -30.28 -6.48
CA SER A 56 -3.68 -30.29 -7.93
C SER A 56 -4.20 -29.03 -8.63
N ILE A 57 -5.34 -28.47 -8.20
CA ILE A 57 -5.85 -27.21 -8.74
C ILE A 57 -4.86 -26.07 -8.46
N ILE A 58 -4.32 -25.98 -7.24
CA ILE A 58 -3.33 -24.97 -6.87
C ILE A 58 -2.08 -25.10 -7.76
N ILE A 59 -1.58 -26.33 -7.95
CA ILE A 59 -0.42 -26.58 -8.82
C ILE A 59 -0.70 -26.15 -10.26
N ILE A 60 -1.87 -26.50 -10.81
CA ILE A 60 -2.27 -26.10 -12.16
C ILE A 60 -2.31 -24.57 -12.28
N ILE A 61 -2.86 -23.86 -11.29
CA ILE A 61 -2.88 -22.39 -11.28
C ILE A 61 -1.47 -21.82 -11.28
N ILE A 62 -0.54 -22.37 -10.49
CA ILE A 62 0.86 -21.93 -10.45
C ILE A 62 1.55 -22.15 -11.81
N VAL A 63 1.34 -23.31 -12.43
CA VAL A 63 1.90 -23.63 -13.75
C VAL A 63 1.32 -22.71 -14.82
N LEU A 64 0.01 -22.50 -14.82
CA LEU A 64 -0.64 -21.57 -15.74
C LEU A 64 -0.10 -20.16 -15.54
N TYR A 65 0.04 -19.68 -14.31
CA TYR A 65 0.64 -18.39 -14.02
C TYR A 65 2.07 -18.28 -14.57
N ALA A 66 2.91 -19.30 -14.36
CA ALA A 66 4.29 -19.30 -14.84
C ALA A 66 4.40 -19.23 -16.37
N LEU A 67 3.47 -19.87 -17.10
CA LEU A 67 3.43 -19.83 -18.56
C LEU A 67 2.79 -18.56 -19.11
N LEU A 68 1.74 -18.08 -18.45
CA LEU A 68 0.95 -16.93 -18.90
C LEU A 68 1.61 -15.59 -18.54
N ALA A 69 2.30 -15.50 -17.41
CA ALA A 69 2.91 -14.24 -16.97
C ALA A 69 3.88 -13.66 -18.01
N PRO A 70 4.84 -14.43 -18.58
CA PRO A 70 5.72 -13.93 -19.65
C PRO A 70 4.97 -13.50 -20.92
N VAL A 71 3.86 -14.18 -21.25
CA VAL A 71 3.04 -13.88 -22.44
C VAL A 71 2.28 -12.57 -22.27
N PHE A 72 1.84 -12.25 -21.05
CA PHE A 72 1.11 -11.02 -20.77
C PHE A 72 2.02 -9.83 -20.40
N THR A 73 3.26 -10.07 -19.98
CA THR A 73 4.24 -9.00 -19.71
C THR A 73 4.96 -8.57 -21.00
N THR A 74 4.28 -7.83 -21.86
CA THR A 74 4.82 -7.40 -23.17
C THR A 74 5.44 -6.00 -23.18
N ASN A 75 5.08 -5.12 -22.24
CA ASN A 75 5.35 -3.67 -22.34
C ASN A 75 6.19 -3.06 -21.20
N PHE A 76 6.98 -3.86 -20.48
CA PHE A 76 7.83 -3.33 -19.41
C PHE A 76 9.24 -3.05 -19.91
N ASN A 77 9.65 -1.78 -19.89
CA ASN A 77 11.05 -1.40 -20.11
C ASN A 77 11.87 -1.91 -18.92
N GLN A 78 12.71 -2.92 -19.13
CA GLN A 78 13.54 -3.54 -18.09
C GLN A 78 14.54 -2.56 -17.46
N THR A 79 14.80 -1.43 -18.11
CA THR A 79 15.68 -0.36 -17.61
C THR A 79 14.92 0.74 -16.88
N PHE A 80 13.58 0.74 -16.91
CA PHE A 80 12.79 1.71 -16.15
C PHE A 80 12.91 1.42 -14.65
N LEU A 81 13.68 2.27 -13.96
CA LEU A 81 13.83 2.25 -12.52
C LEU A 81 13.35 3.59 -11.97
N ASP A 82 12.25 3.56 -11.23
CA ASP A 82 11.86 4.67 -10.38
C ASP A 82 12.44 4.51 -8.98
N VAL A 83 13.41 5.37 -8.64
CA VAL A 83 14.08 5.37 -7.34
C VAL A 83 13.08 5.59 -6.20
N PHE A 84 11.99 6.34 -6.44
CA PHE A 84 10.97 6.57 -5.44
C PHE A 84 10.18 5.30 -5.11
N TYR A 85 10.09 4.32 -6.02
CA TYR A 85 9.31 3.10 -5.82
C TYR A 85 10.14 1.82 -5.62
N ALA A 86 11.47 1.91 -5.61
CA ALA A 86 12.36 0.74 -5.56
C ALA A 86 12.19 -0.19 -4.34
N LYS A 87 11.66 0.30 -3.20
CA LYS A 87 11.56 -0.46 -1.94
C LYS A 87 10.24 -0.22 -1.19
N LYS A 88 9.13 -0.20 -1.91
CA LYS A 88 7.81 0.07 -1.32
C LYS A 88 7.09 -1.23 -0.94
N PRO A 89 6.25 -1.23 0.12
CA PRO A 89 5.42 -2.38 0.45
C PRO A 89 4.47 -2.75 -0.71
N PRO A 90 3.90 -3.95 -0.74
CA PRO A 90 2.93 -4.32 -1.77
C PRO A 90 1.73 -3.36 -1.76
N ARG A 91 1.39 -2.81 -2.92
CA ARG A 91 0.23 -1.94 -3.14
C ARG A 91 -0.63 -2.48 -4.28
N ASN A 92 -1.92 -2.65 -4.04
CA ASN A 92 -2.91 -3.04 -5.04
C ASN A 92 -4.22 -2.30 -4.80
N LEU A 93 -4.76 -1.65 -5.82
CA LEU A 93 -5.94 -0.78 -5.72
C LEU A 93 -7.22 -1.53 -5.31
N LEU A 94 -7.33 -2.82 -5.62
CA LEU A 94 -8.49 -3.64 -5.24
C LEU A 94 -8.32 -4.21 -3.82
N LEU A 95 -7.15 -4.78 -3.52
CA LEU A 95 -6.90 -5.40 -2.21
C LEU A 95 -6.79 -4.38 -1.08
N LYS A 96 -6.35 -3.14 -1.37
CA LYS A 96 -6.30 -2.04 -0.38
C LYS A 96 -7.66 -1.83 0.31
N LYS A 97 -8.78 -2.02 -0.41
CA LYS A 97 -10.14 -1.84 0.12
C LYS A 97 -10.49 -2.81 1.25
N ILE A 98 -9.83 -3.97 1.30
CA ILE A 98 -10.00 -4.97 2.36
C ILE A 98 -8.81 -4.98 3.35
N GLY A 99 -7.92 -3.98 3.28
CA GLY A 99 -6.80 -3.80 4.20
C GLY A 99 -5.56 -4.68 3.90
N ILE A 100 -5.47 -5.26 2.71
CA ILE A 100 -4.33 -6.10 2.29
C ILE A 100 -3.59 -5.40 1.15
N ALA A 101 -2.25 -5.45 1.15
CA ALA A 101 -1.43 -4.82 0.11
C ALA A 101 -1.87 -3.36 -0.13
N ASP A 102 -2.00 -2.60 0.96
CA ASP A 102 -2.42 -1.20 0.95
C ASP A 102 -1.24 -0.22 0.75
N GLY A 103 -0.03 -0.72 0.50
CA GLY A 103 1.19 0.09 0.43
C GLY A 103 1.64 0.64 1.78
N GLY A 104 0.98 0.26 2.88
CA GLY A 104 1.10 0.90 4.18
C GLY A 104 2.25 0.40 5.06
N THR A 105 2.92 1.31 5.76
CA THR A 105 3.83 0.99 6.89
C THR A 105 3.37 1.66 8.17
N SER A 106 3.51 0.98 9.30
CA SER A 106 3.20 1.55 10.61
C SER A 106 4.42 2.27 11.19
N ARG A 107 4.25 3.51 11.66
CA ARG A 107 5.31 4.35 12.24
C ARG A 107 4.74 5.27 13.33
N GLN A 108 5.61 5.80 14.17
CA GLN A 108 5.27 6.84 15.14
C GLN A 108 5.50 8.21 14.53
N PHE A 109 4.56 9.12 14.74
CA PHE A 109 4.60 10.49 14.27
C PHE A 109 4.54 11.44 15.48
N SER A 110 5.44 12.42 15.50
CA SER A 110 5.20 13.65 16.24
C SER A 110 4.04 14.42 15.59
N GLU A 111 3.42 15.36 16.32
CA GLU A 111 2.34 16.18 15.77
C GLU A 111 2.75 16.90 14.48
N LYS A 112 3.93 17.54 14.44
CA LYS A 112 4.41 18.21 13.22
C LYS A 112 4.58 17.26 12.03
N SER A 113 5.10 16.05 12.25
CA SER A 113 5.27 15.05 11.18
C SER A 113 3.95 14.44 10.74
N LEU A 114 2.96 14.35 11.64
CA LEU A 114 1.60 13.93 11.28
C LEU A 114 0.97 14.98 10.36
N ILE A 115 1.00 16.25 10.76
CA ILE A 115 0.48 17.35 9.93
C ILE A 115 1.20 17.37 8.57
N SER A 116 2.52 17.21 8.55
CA SER A 116 3.30 17.19 7.29
C SER A 116 2.87 16.06 6.36
N ALA A 117 2.60 14.86 6.89
CA ALA A 117 2.10 13.75 6.07
C ALA A 117 0.69 14.04 5.55
N ILE A 118 -0.21 14.56 6.39
CA ILE A 118 -1.59 14.89 6.01
C ILE A 118 -1.62 16.03 4.97
N ALA A 119 -0.71 16.99 5.09
CA ALA A 119 -0.59 18.15 4.22
C ALA A 119 -0.35 17.77 2.74
N ILE A 120 0.11 16.56 2.44
CA ILE A 120 0.16 16.06 1.06
C ILE A 120 -1.25 15.97 0.47
N GLY A 121 -2.20 15.37 1.21
CA GLY A 121 -3.60 15.29 0.80
C GLY A 121 -4.26 16.67 0.73
N VAL A 122 -4.01 17.55 1.71
CA VAL A 122 -4.52 18.93 1.70
C VAL A 122 -4.04 19.69 0.46
N GLY A 123 -2.73 19.66 0.19
CA GLY A 123 -2.17 20.32 -0.99
C GLY A 123 -2.66 19.72 -2.30
N ALA A 124 -3.05 18.44 -2.31
CA ALA A 124 -3.56 17.77 -3.50
C ALA A 124 -4.97 18.26 -3.88
N GLU A 125 -5.79 18.61 -2.88
CA GLU A 125 -7.10 19.24 -3.08
C GLU A 125 -6.98 20.75 -3.36
N ASP A 126 -5.93 21.41 -2.86
CA ASP A 126 -5.66 22.85 -3.07
C ASP A 126 -5.00 23.15 -4.44
N THR A 127 -5.65 22.68 -5.52
CA THR A 127 -5.16 22.80 -6.90
C THR A 127 -4.98 24.25 -7.38
N GLU A 128 -5.76 25.18 -6.82
CA GLU A 128 -5.75 26.61 -7.15
C GLU A 128 -4.92 27.46 -6.18
N GLY A 129 -4.30 26.85 -5.15
CA GLY A 129 -3.47 27.58 -4.18
C GLY A 129 -4.23 28.65 -3.40
N THR A 130 -5.49 28.37 -3.05
CA THR A 130 -6.34 29.29 -2.29
C THR A 130 -5.99 29.26 -0.81
N GLY A 131 -5.39 28.16 -0.31
CA GLY A 131 -5.07 27.99 1.10
C GLY A 131 -6.32 27.89 1.99
N THR A 132 -7.43 27.37 1.46
CA THR A 132 -8.71 27.26 2.20
C THR A 132 -9.05 25.84 2.62
N VAL A 133 -8.32 24.84 2.11
CA VAL A 133 -8.58 23.42 2.37
C VAL A 133 -8.23 23.08 3.81
N THR A 134 -9.17 22.45 4.51
CA THR A 134 -9.01 21.98 5.88
C THR A 134 -8.24 20.65 5.94
N ILE A 135 -7.67 20.35 7.11
CA ILE A 135 -7.08 19.04 7.40
C ILE A 135 -8.08 17.90 7.15
N LYS A 136 -9.35 18.10 7.51
CA LYS A 136 -10.42 17.12 7.26
C LYS A 136 -10.62 16.83 5.77
N GLU A 137 -10.76 17.86 4.95
CA GLU A 137 -10.88 17.70 3.49
C GLU A 137 -9.65 17.02 2.91
N GLY A 138 -8.46 17.38 3.37
CA GLY A 138 -7.22 16.70 2.98
C GLY A 138 -7.15 15.23 3.42
N LEU A 139 -7.75 14.86 4.56
CA LEU A 139 -7.83 13.46 5.01
C LEU A 139 -8.77 12.63 4.13
N ASP A 140 -9.81 13.25 3.57
CA ASP A 140 -10.75 12.62 2.63
C ASP A 140 -10.21 12.56 1.19
N SER A 141 -9.10 13.24 0.90
CA SER A 141 -8.45 13.24 -0.41
C SER A 141 -8.12 11.83 -0.89
N THR A 142 -8.32 11.59 -2.19
CA THR A 142 -7.86 10.35 -2.86
C THR A 142 -6.34 10.18 -2.76
N TYR A 143 -5.60 11.29 -2.58
CA TYR A 143 -4.14 11.33 -2.51
C TYR A 143 -3.60 11.42 -1.08
N GLN A 144 -4.45 11.23 -0.06
CA GLN A 144 -4.02 11.23 1.33
C GLN A 144 -3.09 10.03 1.64
N PRO A 145 -1.83 10.25 2.06
CA PRO A 145 -0.95 9.15 2.45
C PRO A 145 -1.29 8.55 3.82
N MET A 146 -1.87 9.30 4.75
CA MET A 146 -2.23 8.78 6.08
C MET A 146 -3.47 7.87 6.00
N ILE A 147 -3.24 6.55 6.03
CA ILE A 147 -4.31 5.55 5.97
C ILE A 147 -5.13 5.54 7.27
N ARG A 148 -4.45 5.63 8.41
CA ARG A 148 -5.06 5.75 9.75
C ARG A 148 -4.03 6.20 10.76
N PHE A 149 -4.48 6.81 11.85
CA PHE A 149 -3.64 7.09 13.00
C PHE A 149 -4.45 7.10 14.28
N LYS A 150 -3.76 6.93 15.41
CA LYS A 150 -4.34 7.01 16.74
C LYS A 150 -3.39 7.79 17.64
N GLU A 151 -3.94 8.70 18.43
CA GLU A 151 -3.20 9.36 19.49
C GLU A 151 -2.90 8.35 20.61
N GLU A 152 -1.61 8.19 20.96
CA GLU A 152 -1.18 7.25 21.99
C GLU A 152 -0.29 7.95 23.02
N LYS A 153 -0.92 8.86 23.78
CA LYS A 153 -0.40 9.52 25.00
C LYS A 153 0.89 10.36 24.86
N THR A 154 1.01 11.28 25.79
CA THR A 154 2.06 12.30 25.86
C THR A 154 3.35 11.74 26.45
N VAL A 155 4.44 11.74 25.69
CA VAL A 155 5.76 11.30 26.13
C VAL A 155 6.51 12.49 26.72
N SER A 156 6.46 12.62 28.05
CA SER A 156 7.59 13.09 28.87
C SER A 156 7.30 12.86 30.36
N GLU A 157 8.14 12.08 31.05
CA GLU A 157 8.22 12.05 32.52
C GLU A 157 9.37 12.94 33.04
N ILE A 158 10.01 13.74 32.17
CA ILE A 158 11.11 14.62 32.56
C ILE A 158 10.53 15.90 33.16
N ARG A 159 10.77 16.10 34.45
CA ARG A 159 10.36 17.29 35.20
C ARG A 159 10.86 18.57 34.51
N GLY A 160 9.94 19.44 34.09
CA GLY A 160 10.24 20.73 33.45
C GLY A 160 10.22 20.74 31.92
N VAL A 161 10.04 19.59 31.26
CA VAL A 161 9.84 19.52 29.80
C VAL A 161 8.35 19.42 29.49
N LYS A 162 7.86 20.22 28.54
CA LYS A 162 6.47 20.10 28.07
C LYS A 162 6.29 18.73 27.41
N PRO A 163 5.22 17.99 27.76
CA PRO A 163 5.02 16.65 27.25
C PRO A 163 4.67 16.70 25.75
N LYS A 164 5.22 15.75 24.97
CA LYS A 164 5.01 15.67 23.51
C LYS A 164 3.99 14.59 23.15
N THR A 165 3.00 14.93 22.34
CA THR A 165 2.04 13.95 21.81
C THR A 165 2.65 13.12 20.68
N ILE A 166 2.46 11.78 20.75
CA ILE A 166 2.86 10.85 19.70
C ILE A 166 1.61 10.18 19.11
N TYR A 167 1.61 10.05 17.79
CA TYR A 167 0.57 9.39 17.02
C TYR A 167 1.13 8.11 16.41
N ASN A 168 0.49 6.97 16.69
CA ASN A 168 0.75 5.74 15.95
C ASN A 168 -0.02 5.78 14.65
N GLY A 169 0.69 5.90 13.53
CA GLY A 169 0.10 6.04 12.20
C GLY A 169 0.46 4.87 11.27
N ARG A 170 -0.40 4.63 10.29
CA ARG A 170 -0.12 3.80 9.12
C ARG A 170 -0.16 4.70 7.89
N ILE A 171 0.92 4.73 7.14
CA ILE A 171 1.13 5.63 6.00
C ILE A 171 1.35 4.85 4.71
N ASP A 172 0.65 5.20 3.63
CA ASP A 172 0.82 4.69 2.27
C ASP A 172 2.12 5.25 1.69
N ASN A 173 3.12 4.38 1.50
CA ASN A 173 4.45 4.82 1.10
C ASN A 173 4.51 5.34 -0.34
N TYR A 174 3.51 5.06 -1.18
CA TYR A 174 3.48 5.55 -2.56
C TYR A 174 2.98 6.98 -2.62
N LEU A 175 1.91 7.27 -1.89
CA LEU A 175 1.36 8.62 -1.75
C LEU A 175 2.26 9.51 -0.86
N GLU A 176 3.02 8.92 0.07
CA GLU A 176 3.97 9.65 0.94
C GLU A 176 5.04 10.42 0.15
N VAL A 177 5.31 10.05 -1.11
CA VAL A 177 6.24 10.83 -1.96
C VAL A 177 5.71 12.26 -2.17
N GLY A 178 4.39 12.40 -2.31
CA GLY A 178 3.72 13.68 -2.43
C GLY A 178 4.14 14.46 -3.66
N PHE A 179 4.46 15.74 -3.47
CA PHE A 179 4.79 16.65 -4.54
C PHE A 179 6.27 16.58 -4.91
N LEU A 180 6.55 16.71 -6.21
CA LEU A 180 7.89 16.80 -6.75
C LEU A 180 8.03 17.99 -7.70
N TYR A 181 9.22 18.58 -7.72
CA TYR A 181 9.60 19.47 -8.81
C TYR A 181 10.07 18.66 -10.02
N ARG A 182 9.61 19.05 -11.21
CA ARG A 182 10.05 18.49 -12.49
C ARG A 182 10.53 19.62 -13.41
N SER A 183 11.54 19.32 -14.21
CA SER A 183 11.94 20.17 -15.33
C SER A 183 11.30 19.61 -16.58
N ILE A 184 10.46 20.40 -17.24
CA ILE A 184 9.79 20.02 -18.49
C ILE A 184 10.01 21.11 -19.55
N LYS A 185 9.82 20.76 -20.82
CA LYS A 185 9.87 21.75 -21.90
C LYS A 185 8.65 22.68 -21.83
N GLN A 186 8.79 23.91 -22.30
CA GLN A 186 7.66 24.85 -22.41
C GLN A 186 6.51 24.28 -23.26
N ALA A 187 6.80 23.67 -24.42
CA ALA A 187 5.76 23.04 -25.26
C ALA A 187 5.01 21.90 -24.55
N GLU A 188 5.68 21.18 -23.64
CA GLU A 188 5.08 20.12 -22.83
C GLU A 188 4.17 20.74 -21.75
N PHE A 189 4.63 21.81 -21.09
CA PHE A 189 3.79 22.58 -20.17
C PHE A 189 2.50 23.09 -20.83
N ASP A 190 2.62 23.67 -22.02
CA ASP A 190 1.46 24.19 -22.77
C ASP A 190 0.50 23.07 -23.16
N SER A 191 1.02 21.89 -23.53
CA SER A 191 0.22 20.70 -23.83
C SER A 191 -0.53 20.19 -22.59
N ILE A 192 0.13 20.18 -21.43
CA ILE A 192 -0.51 19.82 -20.15
C ILE A 192 -1.63 20.83 -19.84
N ARG A 193 -1.39 22.14 -19.97
CA ARG A 193 -2.42 23.17 -19.73
C ARG A 193 -3.64 23.04 -20.64
N ALA A 194 -3.41 22.74 -21.92
CA ALA A 194 -4.51 22.49 -22.86
C ALA A 194 -5.34 21.27 -22.43
N TRP A 195 -4.68 20.19 -22.03
CA TRP A 195 -5.33 18.97 -21.54
C TRP A 195 -6.08 19.18 -20.22
N GLU A 196 -5.52 19.92 -19.26
CA GLU A 196 -6.19 20.28 -18.00
C GLU A 196 -7.48 21.06 -18.27
N LYS A 197 -7.47 21.97 -19.25
CA LYS A 197 -8.64 22.74 -19.67
C LYS A 197 -9.71 21.88 -20.34
N GLU A 198 -9.30 20.88 -21.12
CA GLU A 198 -10.21 19.97 -21.82
C GLU A 198 -10.88 18.97 -20.86
N THR A 199 -10.10 18.38 -19.94
CA THR A 199 -10.57 17.31 -19.06
C THR A 199 -11.09 17.80 -17.71
N GLY A 200 -10.66 18.99 -17.28
CA GLY A 200 -10.90 19.50 -15.93
C GLY A 200 -10.03 18.86 -14.85
N ILE A 201 -9.12 17.93 -15.21
CA ILE A 201 -8.21 17.27 -14.27
C ILE A 201 -6.95 18.11 -14.12
N LYS A 202 -6.49 18.31 -12.89
CA LYS A 202 -5.30 19.11 -12.56
C LYS A 202 -4.06 18.23 -12.44
N VAL A 203 -2.97 18.69 -13.02
CA VAL A 203 -1.64 18.05 -13.04
C VAL A 203 -0.58 18.98 -12.44
N LEU A 204 -0.68 20.27 -12.78
CA LEU A 204 0.26 21.31 -12.35
C LEU A 204 -0.28 22.01 -11.12
N TYR A 205 0.55 22.06 -10.08
CA TYR A 205 0.25 22.71 -8.82
C TYR A 205 1.06 24.00 -8.64
N PRO A 206 0.59 24.96 -7.82
CA PRO A 206 1.33 26.19 -7.56
C PRO A 206 2.72 25.89 -6.98
N LEU A 207 3.73 26.60 -7.47
CA LEU A 207 5.09 26.55 -6.95
C LEU A 207 5.11 27.10 -5.52
N VAL A 208 6.07 26.62 -4.73
CA VAL A 208 6.27 27.09 -3.36
C VAL A 208 7.27 28.24 -3.36
N GLU A 209 7.00 29.28 -2.56
CA GLU A 209 7.89 30.40 -2.37
C GLU A 209 9.15 30.00 -1.56
N ASN A 210 10.28 30.56 -1.93
CA ASN A 210 11.53 30.38 -1.19
C ASN A 210 11.76 31.58 -0.27
N ASN A 211 11.32 31.45 0.98
CA ASN A 211 11.41 32.49 2.01
C ASN A 211 11.73 31.87 3.39
N GLU A 212 11.75 32.70 4.43
CA GLU A 212 12.08 32.28 5.80
C GLU A 212 11.12 31.26 6.43
N TRP A 213 9.93 31.06 5.83
CA TRP A 213 8.91 30.11 6.28
C TRP A 213 9.03 28.74 5.60
N ASN A 214 9.94 28.61 4.64
CA ASN A 214 10.23 27.38 3.93
C ASN A 214 11.49 26.72 4.52
N ILE A 215 11.37 25.50 5.04
CA ILE A 215 12.50 24.78 5.62
C ILE A 215 13.49 24.28 4.56
N ASP A 216 13.00 23.91 3.38
CA ASP A 216 13.80 23.45 2.24
C ASP A 216 13.06 23.73 0.94
N ALA A 217 13.58 24.70 0.17
CA ALA A 217 13.00 25.12 -1.10
C ALA A 217 13.07 24.06 -2.21
N ASN A 218 13.83 22.98 -2.02
CA ASN A 218 13.92 21.88 -2.98
C ASN A 218 12.87 20.79 -2.72
N ASP A 219 12.27 20.76 -1.53
CA ASP A 219 11.19 19.84 -1.22
C ASP A 219 9.84 20.50 -1.56
N ALA A 220 9.20 19.97 -2.60
CA ALA A 220 7.93 20.47 -3.09
C ALA A 220 6.74 20.19 -2.14
N ASN A 221 6.94 19.41 -1.07
CA ASN A 221 5.94 19.21 -0.03
C ASN A 221 5.86 20.37 0.98
N ASN A 222 6.84 21.28 1.00
CA ASN A 222 6.89 22.42 1.94
C ASN A 222 5.99 23.60 1.53
N TRP A 223 4.77 23.33 1.08
CA TRP A 223 3.88 24.33 0.47
C TRP A 223 3.17 25.26 1.46
N TYR A 224 3.33 25.04 2.77
CA TYR A 224 2.74 25.84 3.85
C TYR A 224 3.84 26.37 4.78
N LYS A 225 3.52 27.42 5.53
CA LYS A 225 4.48 28.11 6.39
C LYS A 225 4.90 27.25 7.58
N THR A 226 6.21 27.16 7.78
CA THR A 226 6.79 26.45 8.92
C THR A 226 7.94 27.23 9.56
N VAL A 227 8.22 26.93 10.84
CA VAL A 227 9.47 27.31 11.50
C VAL A 227 10.12 26.03 12.01
N LYS A 228 11.29 25.67 11.47
CA LYS A 228 11.99 24.40 11.78
C LYS A 228 11.09 23.16 11.60
N GLY A 229 10.21 23.22 10.59
CA GLY A 229 9.25 22.17 10.25
C GLY A 229 8.02 22.11 11.17
N THR A 230 7.87 23.03 12.12
CA THR A 230 6.62 23.19 12.88
C THR A 230 5.68 24.08 12.08
N PRO A 231 4.44 23.67 11.77
CA PRO A 231 3.46 24.51 11.08
C PRO A 231 3.14 25.77 11.89
N VAL A 232 3.06 26.92 11.22
CA VAL A 232 2.77 28.20 11.86
C VAL A 232 1.76 29.02 11.06
N THR A 233 1.05 29.90 11.76
CA THR A 233 0.38 31.06 11.16
C THR A 233 1.19 32.32 11.46
N VAL A 234 1.21 33.28 10.53
CA VAL A 234 1.98 34.52 10.67
C VAL A 234 1.01 35.70 10.70
N LYS A 235 1.02 36.44 11.81
CA LYS A 235 0.30 37.71 11.95
C LYS A 235 1.24 38.78 12.44
N ASP A 236 1.29 39.91 11.73
CA ASP A 236 2.16 41.05 12.04
C ASP A 236 3.65 40.66 12.19
N GLY A 237 4.12 39.73 11.35
CA GLY A 237 5.50 39.20 11.38
C GLY A 237 5.81 38.26 12.57
N LYS A 238 4.81 37.95 13.41
CA LYS A 238 4.96 37.00 14.52
C LYS A 238 4.36 35.65 14.14
N ALA A 239 5.17 34.61 14.24
CA ALA A 239 4.75 33.24 14.04
C ALA A 239 4.07 32.68 15.29
N LYS A 240 2.93 32.02 15.09
CA LYS A 240 2.24 31.24 16.11
C LYS A 240 2.16 29.79 15.64
N GLU A 241 2.64 28.86 16.47
CA GLU A 241 2.57 27.44 16.19
C GLU A 241 1.11 26.96 16.09
N LEU A 242 0.86 26.07 15.11
CA LEU A 242 -0.41 25.40 14.89
C LEU A 242 -0.34 23.98 15.44
N THR A 243 -1.39 23.56 16.13
CA THR A 243 -1.58 22.19 16.63
C THR A 243 -2.57 21.44 15.74
N TYR A 244 -2.51 20.12 15.73
CA TYR A 244 -3.40 19.31 14.92
C TYR A 244 -4.87 19.53 15.34
N SER A 245 -5.73 19.71 14.34
CA SER A 245 -7.19 19.70 14.45
C SER A 245 -7.76 19.38 13.08
N GLU A 246 -8.90 18.71 13.00
CA GLU A 246 -9.56 18.42 11.72
C GLU A 246 -10.00 19.69 10.98
N ASP A 247 -10.43 20.71 11.73
CA ASP A 247 -10.85 22.01 11.17
C ASP A 247 -9.67 22.97 10.90
N LEU A 248 -8.43 22.53 11.13
CA LEU A 248 -7.25 23.35 10.87
C LEU A 248 -7.11 23.64 9.38
N VAL A 249 -6.85 24.90 9.04
CA VAL A 249 -6.38 25.32 7.71
C VAL A 249 -4.92 25.73 7.85
N LEU A 250 -4.06 25.17 7.02
CA LEU A 250 -2.63 25.52 6.99
C LEU A 250 -2.42 26.84 6.26
N GLU A 251 -1.60 27.73 6.80
CA GLU A 251 -1.27 28.97 6.13
C GLU A 251 -0.30 28.67 4.97
N GLU A 252 -0.78 28.86 3.75
CA GLU A 252 -0.04 28.56 2.51
C GLU A 252 1.21 29.44 2.32
N ASN A 253 2.14 28.93 1.53
CA ASN A 253 3.40 29.58 1.17
C ASN A 253 3.67 29.45 -0.34
N TYR A 254 2.63 29.55 -1.17
CA TYR A 254 2.77 29.49 -2.62
C TYR A 254 3.40 30.77 -3.17
N LYS A 255 4.12 30.60 -4.27
CA LYS A 255 4.68 31.69 -5.06
C LYS A 255 3.55 32.41 -5.79
N ARG A 256 3.54 33.75 -5.71
CA ARG A 256 2.52 34.60 -6.34
C ARG A 256 3.15 35.59 -7.32
N ASP A 257 2.44 35.91 -8.38
CA ASP A 257 2.85 36.96 -9.33
C ASP A 257 2.57 38.37 -8.76
N SER A 258 2.91 39.41 -9.52
CA SER A 258 2.67 40.81 -9.11
C SER A 258 1.19 41.17 -8.92
N GLN A 259 0.27 40.35 -9.43
CA GLN A 259 -1.18 40.51 -9.28
C GLN A 259 -1.75 39.64 -8.15
N GLY A 260 -0.92 38.84 -7.49
CA GLY A 260 -1.31 37.93 -6.41
C GLY A 260 -1.77 36.55 -6.88
N ASN A 261 -1.70 36.24 -8.18
CA ASN A 261 -2.13 34.95 -8.70
C ASN A 261 -1.06 33.88 -8.43
N PRO A 262 -1.44 32.62 -8.16
CA PRO A 262 -0.49 31.52 -7.98
C PRO A 262 0.36 31.30 -9.24
N VAL A 263 1.66 31.10 -9.04
CA VAL A 263 2.63 30.80 -10.11
C VAL A 263 2.81 29.30 -10.20
N TYR A 264 2.64 28.72 -11.39
CA TYR A 264 2.69 27.26 -11.59
C TYR A 264 3.95 26.77 -12.30
N PHE A 265 4.77 27.69 -12.80
CA PHE A 265 6.01 27.36 -13.46
C PHE A 265 7.04 28.47 -13.24
N GLU A 266 8.30 28.11 -13.32
CA GLU A 266 9.42 29.03 -13.29
C GLU A 266 10.38 28.67 -14.42
N TYR A 267 10.75 29.66 -15.23
CA TYR A 267 11.73 29.46 -16.29
C TYR A 267 13.12 29.20 -15.68
N THR A 268 13.73 28.08 -16.05
CA THR A 268 15.04 27.66 -15.51
C THR A 268 16.17 27.66 -16.55
N GLY A 269 15.89 28.04 -17.80
CA GLY A 269 16.89 28.17 -18.87
C GLY A 269 16.48 27.50 -20.18
N GLY A 270 17.30 27.64 -21.23
CA GLY A 270 17.01 27.13 -22.58
C GLY A 270 16.30 28.16 -23.46
N GLY A 271 16.85 28.45 -24.64
CA GLY A 271 16.51 29.61 -25.47
C GLY A 271 15.05 29.69 -25.96
N ASN A 272 14.77 29.15 -27.15
CA ASN A 272 13.48 29.30 -27.83
C ASN A 272 12.36 28.42 -27.19
N LEU A 273 11.11 28.58 -27.67
CA LEU A 273 9.91 27.86 -27.21
C LEU A 273 10.04 26.33 -27.08
N GLU A 274 10.92 25.69 -27.87
CA GLU A 274 11.10 24.23 -27.85
C GLU A 274 12.17 23.75 -26.86
N THR A 275 13.08 24.64 -26.47
CA THR A 275 14.24 24.32 -25.62
C THR A 275 14.15 24.90 -24.22
N ALA A 276 13.32 25.93 -24.03
CA ALA A 276 13.00 26.51 -22.74
C ALA A 276 12.49 25.45 -21.76
N GLN A 277 13.16 25.39 -20.61
CA GLN A 277 12.87 24.50 -19.50
C GLN A 277 12.10 25.27 -18.43
N TYR A 278 11.00 24.67 -17.99
CA TYR A 278 10.18 25.13 -16.91
C TYR A 278 10.32 24.17 -15.72
N LYS A 279 10.65 24.72 -14.56
CA LYS A 279 10.44 24.06 -13.28
C LYS A 279 8.96 24.13 -12.96
N VAL A 280 8.34 22.97 -12.79
CA VAL A 280 6.93 22.82 -12.41
C VAL A 280 6.81 21.97 -11.14
N ARG A 281 5.69 22.09 -10.44
CA ARG A 281 5.35 21.23 -9.30
C ARG A 281 4.20 20.31 -9.69
N VAL A 282 4.38 19.01 -9.45
CA VAL A 282 3.39 17.97 -9.77
C VAL A 282 3.22 17.05 -8.56
N LEU A 283 2.02 16.51 -8.39
CA LEU A 283 1.77 15.45 -7.41
C LEU A 283 2.17 14.09 -8.00
N TYR A 284 2.94 13.30 -7.23
CA TYR A 284 3.53 12.04 -7.68
C TYR A 284 2.80 10.83 -7.06
N TYR A 285 2.07 10.04 -7.86
CA TYR A 285 1.31 8.88 -7.37
C TYR A 285 0.96 7.85 -8.45
#